data_AF-A0A7Y9I6M3-F1
#
_entry.id   AF-A0A7Y9I6M3-F1
#
_cell.length_a   1.000
_cell.length_b   1.000
_cell.length_c   1.000
_cell.angle_alpha   90.00
_cell.angle_beta   90.00
_cell.angle_gamma   90.00
#
_symmetry.space_group_name_H-M   'P 1'
#
loop_
_entity.id
_entity.type
_entity.pdbx_description
1 polymer ?
#
loop_
_entity_poly.entity_id
_entity_poly.type
_entity_poly.pdbx_seq_one_letter_code
_entity_poly.pdbx_strand_id
1 'polypeptide(L)'
;MAPAVLMHQVPYYAQYESAELVPGLIAGTITPADDPRWSRSGATNREEYAFWASRTCGVACLRMALGHWGYAVPRSVPLARDLFVAGAYVRDGNSVRGLIYRPFADHVQARWGLRAHVEPTLTAGMVRRHLADGGLALISVHKAIRDPGTTQPPSRGGHLVLAVGATEDALLIHNPSGLPGTSQQYAPVSWGRLAAFSAGRGVLLGDRWDRSPTGIRATGARLS
;
A
#
# COMPACT_ATOMS: atom_id res chain seq x y z
N MET A 1 -14.65 6.74 28.03
CA MET A 1 -13.34 6.81 27.36
C MET A 1 -13.58 7.20 25.92
N ALA A 2 -12.91 8.22 25.39
CA ALA A 2 -12.98 8.50 23.96
C ALA A 2 -12.43 7.30 23.18
N PRO A 3 -13.04 6.90 22.05
CA PRO A 3 -12.54 5.76 21.28
C PRO A 3 -11.09 6.04 20.86
N ALA A 4 -10.20 5.09 21.17
CA ALA A 4 -8.78 5.23 20.84
C ALA A 4 -8.61 5.25 19.32
N VAL A 5 -8.11 6.36 18.79
CA VAL A 5 -7.66 6.46 17.40
C VAL A 5 -6.34 5.70 17.30
N LEU A 6 -6.31 4.68 16.45
CA LEU A 6 -5.09 3.98 16.08
C LEU A 6 -4.56 4.57 14.78
N MET A 7 -3.37 5.15 14.80
CA MET A 7 -2.77 5.75 13.61
C MET A 7 -1.26 5.55 13.59
N HIS A 8 -0.77 4.87 12.56
CA HIS A 8 0.65 4.70 12.29
C HIS A 8 1.19 5.90 11.52
N GLN A 9 2.37 6.39 11.89
CA GLN A 9 3.07 7.43 11.12
C GLN A 9 3.69 6.78 9.87
N VAL A 10 2.94 6.79 8.77
CA VAL A 10 3.32 6.21 7.49
C VAL A 10 3.64 7.34 6.50
N PRO A 11 4.81 7.32 5.82
CA PRO A 11 5.09 8.29 4.77
C PRO A 11 4.19 8.02 3.56
N TYR A 12 3.81 9.07 2.85
CA TYR A 12 2.96 8.94 1.66
C TYR A 12 3.76 8.90 0.37
N TYR A 13 3.47 7.91 -0.46
CA TYR A 13 3.90 7.84 -1.86
C TYR A 13 2.67 7.62 -2.75
N ALA A 14 2.45 8.52 -3.71
CA ALA A 14 1.47 8.30 -4.77
C ALA A 14 1.99 7.28 -5.79
N GLN A 15 1.08 6.68 -6.57
CA GLN A 15 1.48 5.81 -7.69
C GLN A 15 2.06 6.61 -8.88
N TYR A 16 1.77 7.90 -8.92
CA TYR A 16 2.35 8.89 -9.83
C TYR A 16 3.37 9.75 -9.06
N GLU A 17 4.48 10.13 -9.68
CA GLU A 17 5.55 10.91 -9.04
C GLU A 17 5.13 12.35 -8.74
N SER A 18 4.18 12.91 -9.52
CA SER A 18 3.49 14.17 -9.21
C SER A 18 2.10 13.95 -8.62
N ALA A 19 2.03 13.82 -7.29
CA ALA A 19 0.79 13.54 -6.56
C ALA A 19 -0.32 14.59 -6.78
N GLU A 20 0.04 15.86 -6.98
CA GLU A 20 -0.88 16.97 -7.27
C GLU A 20 -1.55 16.85 -8.65
N LEU A 21 -0.93 16.14 -9.60
CA LEU A 21 -1.47 15.99 -10.96
C LEU A 21 -2.44 14.82 -11.09
N VAL A 22 -2.67 14.07 -10.01
CA VAL A 22 -3.57 12.90 -9.99
C VAL A 22 -4.94 13.18 -10.61
N PRO A 23 -5.63 14.32 -10.35
CA PRO A 23 -6.91 14.61 -11.00
C PRO A 23 -6.82 14.63 -12.54
N GLY A 24 -5.81 15.31 -13.10
CA GLY A 24 -5.60 15.39 -14.55
C GLY A 24 -5.17 14.06 -15.17
N LEU A 25 -4.32 13.30 -14.46
CA LEU A 25 -3.88 11.96 -14.88
C LEU A 25 -5.04 10.96 -14.91
N ILE A 26 -6.00 11.08 -13.98
CA ILE A 26 -7.21 10.24 -13.95
C ILE A 26 -8.19 10.65 -15.05
N ALA A 27 -8.38 11.96 -15.25
CA ALA A 27 -9.27 12.51 -16.27
C ALA A 27 -8.73 12.33 -17.70
N GLY A 28 -7.44 12.00 -17.84
CA GLY A 28 -6.78 11.88 -19.14
C GLY A 28 -6.43 13.24 -19.78
N THR A 29 -6.55 14.34 -19.04
CA THR A 29 -6.14 15.67 -19.51
C THR A 29 -4.63 15.88 -19.44
N ILE A 30 -3.93 15.01 -18.70
CA ILE A 30 -2.47 14.92 -18.62
C ILE A 30 -2.12 13.46 -18.86
N THR A 31 -1.14 13.17 -19.73
CA THR A 31 -0.64 11.81 -19.85
C THR A 31 0.44 11.55 -18.79
N PRO A 32 0.63 10.31 -18.31
CA PRO A 32 1.74 10.01 -17.41
C PRO A 32 3.12 10.38 -18.00
N ALA A 33 3.30 10.36 -19.33
CA ALA A 33 4.55 10.77 -19.96
C ALA A 33 4.85 12.27 -19.78
N ASP A 34 3.81 13.08 -19.52
CA ASP A 34 3.89 14.52 -19.27
C ASP A 34 4.11 14.86 -17.79
N ASP A 35 4.12 13.88 -16.88
CA ASP A 35 4.42 14.10 -15.46
C ASP A 35 5.83 14.72 -15.33
N PRO A 36 5.98 15.96 -14.82
CA PRO A 36 7.27 16.65 -14.79
C PRO A 36 8.30 15.94 -13.88
N ARG A 37 7.83 15.07 -12.97
CA ARG A 37 8.67 14.31 -12.04
C ARG A 37 8.85 12.85 -12.43
N TRP A 38 8.48 12.46 -13.66
CA TRP A 38 8.62 11.08 -14.15
C TRP A 38 10.02 10.50 -13.88
N SER A 39 11.09 11.29 -14.00
CA SER A 39 12.48 10.82 -13.83
C SER A 39 12.79 10.37 -12.40
N ARG A 40 12.05 10.87 -11.39
CA ARG A 40 12.18 10.44 -9.98
C ARG A 40 11.73 8.99 -9.77
N SER A 41 10.93 8.45 -10.69
CA SER A 41 10.49 7.05 -10.66
C SER A 41 11.64 6.06 -10.89
N GLY A 42 12.76 6.50 -11.47
CA GLY A 42 13.84 5.62 -11.92
C GLY A 42 13.55 4.91 -13.24
N ALA A 43 12.55 5.34 -14.00
CA ALA A 43 12.39 4.96 -15.40
C ALA A 43 13.55 5.46 -16.25
N THR A 44 13.85 4.72 -17.31
CA THR A 44 14.85 5.05 -18.33
C THR A 44 14.35 6.13 -19.29
N ASN A 45 13.04 6.21 -19.52
CA ASN A 45 12.38 7.22 -20.34
C ASN A 45 10.94 7.47 -19.87
N ARG A 46 10.27 8.44 -20.50
CA ARG A 46 8.89 8.84 -20.17
C ARG A 46 7.89 7.74 -20.48
N GLU A 47 8.14 6.95 -21.51
CA GLU A 47 7.26 5.88 -21.99
C GLU A 47 7.24 4.70 -21.01
N GLU A 48 8.40 4.32 -20.46
CA GLU A 48 8.51 3.31 -19.41
C GLU A 48 7.78 3.77 -18.15
N TYR A 49 7.97 5.04 -17.75
CA TYR A 49 7.22 5.59 -16.63
C TYR A 49 5.71 5.52 -16.90
N ALA A 50 5.26 5.96 -18.07
CA ALA A 50 3.85 5.96 -18.42
C ALA A 50 3.23 4.56 -18.44
N PHE A 51 4.00 3.57 -18.89
CA PHE A 51 3.60 2.16 -18.83
C PHE A 51 3.34 1.69 -17.39
N TRP A 52 4.21 2.05 -16.44
CA TRP A 52 4.08 1.61 -15.05
C TRP A 52 3.13 2.44 -14.19
N ALA A 53 3.13 3.77 -14.33
CA ALA A 53 2.51 4.71 -13.38
C ALA A 53 1.01 4.47 -13.11
N SER A 54 0.27 3.97 -14.10
CA SER A 54 -1.16 3.64 -13.95
C SER A 54 -1.43 2.34 -13.17
N ARG A 55 -0.40 1.53 -12.89
CA ARG A 55 -0.49 0.15 -12.38
C ARG A 55 0.33 -0.10 -11.10
N THR A 56 0.97 0.94 -10.57
CA THR A 56 1.89 0.92 -9.43
C THR A 56 1.22 1.18 -8.08
N CYS A 57 -0.11 1.06 -7.95
CA CYS A 57 -0.78 1.24 -6.65
C CYS A 57 -0.23 0.28 -5.57
N GLY A 58 0.00 -1.00 -5.92
CA GLY A 58 0.65 -1.96 -5.02
C GLY A 58 2.10 -1.61 -4.69
N VAL A 59 2.86 -1.12 -5.68
CA VAL A 59 4.24 -0.62 -5.51
C VAL A 59 4.28 0.56 -4.55
N ALA A 60 3.36 1.52 -4.71
CA ALA A 60 3.23 2.66 -3.81
C ALA A 60 2.90 2.22 -2.38
N CYS A 61 1.95 1.28 -2.20
CA CYS A 61 1.67 0.70 -0.88
C CYS A 61 2.90 0.06 -0.24
N LEU A 62 3.69 -0.69 -1.01
CA LEU A 62 4.93 -1.29 -0.51
C LEU A 62 5.97 -0.22 -0.15
N ARG A 63 6.15 0.81 -0.98
CA ARG A 63 7.06 1.94 -0.67
C ARG A 63 6.70 2.63 0.64
N MET A 64 5.40 2.85 0.87
CA MET A 64 4.90 3.43 2.11
C MET A 64 5.17 2.52 3.32
N ALA A 65 4.91 1.21 3.21
CA ALA A 65 5.18 0.25 4.28
C ALA A 65 6.68 0.14 4.60
N LEU A 66 7.54 0.10 3.57
CA LEU A 66 8.99 0.10 3.75
C LEU A 66 9.47 1.35 4.47
N GLY A 67 8.98 2.52 4.06
CA GLY A 67 9.32 3.79 4.70
C GLY A 67 8.83 3.87 6.15
N HIS A 68 7.64 3.33 6.44
CA HIS A 68 7.11 3.26 7.80
C HIS A 68 8.00 2.43 8.74
N TRP A 69 8.52 1.29 8.28
CA TRP A 69 9.42 0.44 9.07
C TRP A 69 10.91 0.81 8.92
N GLY A 70 11.23 1.96 8.35
CA GLY A 70 12.60 2.48 8.27
C GLY A 70 13.52 1.73 7.31
N TYR A 71 12.99 0.92 6.39
CA TYR A 71 13.78 0.30 5.33
C TYR A 71 14.11 1.31 4.23
N ALA A 72 15.22 1.08 3.52
CA ALA A 72 15.51 1.82 2.31
C ALA A 72 14.37 1.63 1.28
N VAL A 73 13.83 2.74 0.78
CA VAL A 73 12.68 2.74 -0.14
C VAL A 73 13.18 2.81 -1.58
N PRO A 74 13.03 1.74 -2.39
CA PRO A 74 13.41 1.79 -3.81
C PRO A 74 12.51 2.75 -4.59
N ARG A 75 13.01 3.22 -5.74
CA ARG A 75 12.21 4.01 -6.68
C ARG A 75 11.11 3.14 -7.31
N SER A 76 10.01 3.75 -7.74
CA SER A 76 8.79 3.05 -8.17
C SER A 76 9.01 2.10 -9.36
N VAL A 77 9.70 2.54 -10.42
CA VAL A 77 9.83 1.75 -11.65
C VAL A 77 10.80 0.58 -11.50
N PRO A 78 11.99 0.73 -10.90
CA PRO A 78 12.83 -0.42 -10.55
C PRO A 78 12.09 -1.44 -9.67
N LEU A 79 11.35 -0.98 -8.66
CA LEU A 79 10.56 -1.88 -7.81
C LEU A 79 9.44 -2.59 -8.57
N ALA A 80 8.78 -1.91 -9.50
CA ALA A 80 7.78 -2.53 -10.38
C ALA A 80 8.40 -3.61 -11.27
N ARG A 81 9.61 -3.37 -11.81
CA ARG A 81 10.38 -4.36 -12.59
C ARG A 81 10.76 -5.56 -11.73
N ASP A 82 11.24 -5.34 -10.51
CA ASP A 82 11.60 -6.42 -9.59
C ASP A 82 10.39 -7.32 -9.26
N LEU A 83 9.24 -6.70 -9.00
CA LEU A 83 7.98 -7.42 -8.78
C LEU A 83 7.47 -8.13 -10.04
N PHE A 84 7.70 -7.57 -11.23
CA PHE A 84 7.41 -8.22 -12.49
C PHE A 84 8.24 -9.48 -12.69
N VAL A 85 9.55 -9.41 -12.47
CA VAL A 85 10.46 -10.57 -12.51
C VAL A 85 10.03 -11.63 -11.49
N ALA A 86 9.56 -11.23 -10.32
CA ALA A 86 9.03 -12.12 -9.29
C ALA A 86 7.64 -12.72 -9.63
N GLY A 87 7.05 -12.40 -10.79
CA GLY A 87 5.73 -12.90 -11.19
C GLY A 87 4.54 -12.21 -10.51
N ALA A 88 4.77 -11.14 -9.74
CA ALA A 88 3.71 -10.35 -9.11
C ALA A 88 2.98 -9.45 -10.12
N TYR A 89 3.53 -9.30 -11.32
CA TYR A 89 2.92 -8.63 -12.45
C TYR A 89 3.07 -9.52 -13.69
N VAL A 90 2.00 -9.67 -14.46
CA VAL A 90 2.00 -10.45 -15.71
C VAL A 90 1.51 -9.56 -16.84
N ARG A 91 2.29 -9.50 -17.93
CA ARG A 91 1.90 -8.79 -19.15
C ARG A 91 0.67 -9.45 -19.78
N ASP A 92 -0.22 -8.61 -20.27
CA ASP A 92 -1.42 -8.96 -21.01
C ASP A 92 -1.49 -8.04 -22.23
N GLY A 93 -0.92 -8.50 -23.35
CA GLY A 93 -0.66 -7.66 -24.53
C GLY A 93 0.16 -6.42 -24.19
N ASN A 94 -0.40 -5.24 -24.47
CA ASN A 94 0.20 -3.94 -24.14
C ASN A 94 -0.10 -3.46 -22.70
N SER A 95 -0.67 -4.33 -21.87
CA SER A 95 -1.03 -4.05 -20.47
C SER A 95 -0.36 -5.04 -19.52
N VAL A 96 -0.64 -4.86 -18.23
CA VAL A 96 -0.27 -5.80 -17.16
C VAL A 96 -1.52 -6.00 -16.31
N ARG A 97 -1.77 -7.23 -15.86
CA ARG A 97 -2.81 -7.49 -14.85
C ARG A 97 -2.48 -6.76 -13.55
N GLY A 98 -3.49 -6.53 -12.71
CA GLY A 98 -3.28 -6.01 -11.36
C GLY A 98 -2.30 -6.90 -10.56
N LEU A 99 -1.67 -6.32 -9.55
CA LEU A 99 -0.69 -7.00 -8.70
C LEU A 99 -1.23 -8.36 -8.20
N ILE A 100 -0.48 -9.44 -8.44
CA ILE A 100 -0.81 -10.80 -8.01
C ILE A 100 -0.25 -10.99 -6.59
N TYR A 101 -1.14 -11.32 -5.64
CA TYR A 101 -0.83 -11.22 -4.21
C TYR A 101 0.17 -12.26 -3.71
N ARG A 102 0.08 -13.51 -4.18
CA ARG A 102 0.96 -14.60 -3.70
C ARG A 102 2.42 -14.36 -4.10
N PRO A 103 2.76 -14.13 -5.39
CA PRO A 103 4.14 -13.81 -5.77
C PRO A 103 4.65 -12.50 -5.18
N PHE A 104 3.77 -11.50 -5.02
CA PHE A 104 4.11 -10.26 -4.29
C PHE A 104 4.52 -10.55 -2.84
N ALA A 105 3.70 -11.30 -2.10
CA ALA A 105 3.95 -11.62 -0.71
C ALA A 105 5.24 -12.44 -0.54
N ASP A 106 5.44 -13.44 -1.40
CA ASP A 106 6.65 -14.27 -1.38
C ASP A 106 7.91 -13.44 -1.69
N HIS A 107 7.84 -12.53 -2.67
CA HIS A 107 8.94 -11.61 -2.97
C HIS A 107 9.23 -10.66 -1.80
N VAL A 108 8.20 -10.11 -1.16
CA VAL A 108 8.34 -9.20 -0.03
C VAL A 108 9.01 -9.89 1.15
N GLN A 109 8.60 -11.13 1.45
CA GLN A 109 9.24 -11.97 2.46
C GLN A 109 10.70 -12.25 2.12
N ALA A 110 10.97 -12.73 0.90
CA ALA A 110 12.32 -13.11 0.49
C ALA A 110 13.31 -11.93 0.48
N ARG A 111 12.87 -10.74 0.04
CA ARG A 111 13.76 -9.59 -0.16
C ARG A 111 14.00 -8.77 1.10
N TRP A 112 12.98 -8.59 1.94
CA TRP A 112 13.08 -7.72 3.13
C TRP A 112 12.93 -8.48 4.45
N GLY A 113 12.56 -9.77 4.44
CA GLY A 113 12.26 -10.51 5.67
C GLY A 113 10.98 -10.05 6.37
N LEU A 114 10.14 -9.27 5.68
CA LEU A 114 8.86 -8.78 6.20
C LEU A 114 7.83 -9.91 6.24
N ARG A 115 6.90 -9.85 7.19
CA ARG A 115 5.70 -10.70 7.15
C ARG A 115 4.80 -10.20 6.04
N ALA A 116 4.37 -11.08 5.15
CA ALA A 116 3.38 -10.77 4.11
C ALA A 116 2.42 -11.95 3.93
N HIS A 117 1.20 -11.84 4.43
CA HIS A 117 0.19 -12.89 4.34
C HIS A 117 -0.93 -12.50 3.39
N VAL A 118 -1.21 -13.35 2.41
CA VAL A 118 -2.34 -13.14 1.49
C VAL A 118 -3.61 -13.58 2.20
N GLU A 119 -4.54 -12.65 2.37
CA GLU A 119 -5.82 -12.91 3.01
C GLU A 119 -6.94 -12.89 1.95
N PRO A 120 -7.48 -14.05 1.54
CA PRO A 120 -8.56 -14.11 0.55
C PRO A 120 -9.93 -13.67 1.10
N THR A 121 -10.12 -13.65 2.44
CA THR A 121 -11.34 -13.22 3.13
C THR A 121 -10.99 -12.21 4.23
N LEU A 122 -10.65 -10.99 3.80
CA LEU A 122 -10.19 -9.92 4.68
C LEU A 122 -11.37 -9.18 5.33
N THR A 123 -11.55 -9.38 6.64
CA THR A 123 -12.61 -8.71 7.41
C THR A 123 -12.12 -7.43 8.09
N ALA A 124 -13.05 -6.51 8.41
CA ALA A 124 -12.73 -5.30 9.15
C ALA A 124 -12.08 -5.59 10.52
N GLY A 125 -12.57 -6.61 11.24
CA GLY A 125 -12.01 -7.03 12.52
C GLY A 125 -10.56 -7.52 12.41
N MET A 126 -10.23 -8.23 11.32
CA MET A 126 -8.85 -8.66 11.05
C MET A 126 -7.94 -7.46 10.77
N VAL A 127 -8.39 -6.52 9.94
CA VAL A 127 -7.62 -5.29 9.65
C VAL A 127 -7.37 -4.51 10.93
N ARG A 128 -8.38 -4.30 11.79
CA ARG A 128 -8.23 -3.58 13.06
C ARG A 128 -7.23 -4.25 14.00
N ARG A 129 -7.33 -5.57 14.18
CA ARG A 129 -6.37 -6.32 15.03
C ARG A 129 -4.96 -6.22 14.46
N HIS A 130 -4.80 -6.44 13.17
CA HIS A 130 -3.50 -6.39 12.51
C HIS A 130 -2.85 -5.00 12.61
N LEU A 131 -3.64 -3.93 12.48
CA LEU A 131 -3.15 -2.57 12.72
C LEU A 131 -2.72 -2.38 14.18
N ALA A 132 -3.49 -2.91 15.15
CA ALA A 132 -3.18 -2.77 16.58
C ALA A 132 -1.86 -3.47 16.95
N ASP A 133 -1.52 -4.54 16.24
CA ASP A 133 -0.26 -5.28 16.37
C ASP A 133 0.92 -4.61 15.64
N GLY A 134 0.76 -3.37 15.16
CA GLY A 134 1.79 -2.63 14.43
C GLY A 134 1.93 -3.00 12.94
N GLY A 135 1.02 -3.81 12.42
CA GLY A 135 0.97 -4.17 11.00
C GLY A 135 0.28 -3.13 10.13
N LEU A 136 0.44 -3.27 8.81
CA LEU A 136 -0.28 -2.50 7.78
C LEU A 136 -1.01 -3.48 6.84
N ALA A 137 -2.04 -3.03 6.13
CA ALA A 137 -2.77 -3.91 5.21
C ALA A 137 -2.96 -3.29 3.83
N LEU A 138 -2.57 -4.01 2.78
CA LEU A 138 -2.98 -3.71 1.42
C LEU A 138 -4.40 -4.24 1.23
N ILE A 139 -5.35 -3.36 0.91
CA ILE A 139 -6.75 -3.73 0.72
C ILE A 139 -7.14 -3.56 -0.74
N SER A 140 -7.73 -4.61 -1.31
CA SER A 140 -8.33 -4.56 -2.64
C SER A 140 -9.64 -3.79 -2.59
N VAL A 141 -9.71 -2.68 -3.33
CA VAL A 141 -10.89 -1.81 -3.42
C VAL A 141 -11.13 -1.38 -4.86
N HIS A 142 -12.33 -0.90 -5.15
CA HIS A 142 -12.58 -0.21 -6.42
C HIS A 142 -11.97 1.19 -6.42
N LYS A 143 -11.37 1.59 -7.55
CA LYS A 143 -10.65 2.86 -7.71
C LYS A 143 -11.49 4.10 -7.36
N ALA A 144 -12.79 4.04 -7.57
CA ALA A 144 -13.72 5.15 -7.29
C ALA A 144 -13.82 5.52 -5.79
N ILE A 145 -13.25 4.70 -4.89
CA ILE A 145 -13.15 5.04 -3.46
C ILE A 145 -12.42 6.38 -3.21
N ARG A 146 -11.59 6.82 -4.18
CA ARG A 146 -10.86 8.11 -4.15
C ARG A 146 -11.78 9.33 -4.13
N ASP A 147 -13.00 9.22 -4.63
CA ASP A 147 -13.98 10.30 -4.63
C ASP A 147 -15.00 10.06 -3.52
N PRO A 148 -15.04 10.89 -2.46
CA PRO A 148 -16.02 10.78 -1.38
C PRO A 148 -17.48 10.84 -1.86
N GLY A 149 -17.76 11.55 -2.96
CA GLY A 149 -19.11 11.72 -3.51
C GLY A 149 -19.66 10.45 -4.18
N THR A 150 -18.80 9.55 -4.64
CA THR A 150 -19.24 8.29 -5.24
C THR A 150 -19.77 7.36 -4.14
N THR A 151 -21.05 6.99 -4.17
CA THR A 151 -21.68 6.12 -3.16
C THR A 151 -21.66 4.63 -3.51
N GLN A 152 -21.74 4.29 -4.80
CA GLN A 152 -21.75 2.91 -5.30
C GLN A 152 -20.72 2.74 -6.42
N PRO A 153 -19.80 1.76 -6.33
CA PRO A 153 -18.85 1.50 -7.40
C PRO A 153 -19.47 0.58 -8.47
N PRO A 154 -19.03 0.70 -9.74
CA PRO A 154 -19.50 -0.17 -10.82
C PRO A 154 -19.04 -1.63 -10.68
N SER A 155 -17.98 -1.87 -9.89
CA SER A 155 -17.46 -3.20 -9.57
C SER A 155 -16.67 -3.14 -8.26
N ARG A 156 -16.13 -4.27 -7.80
CA ARG A 156 -15.25 -4.34 -6.61
C ARG A 156 -13.82 -4.71 -7.01
N GLY A 157 -12.83 -4.07 -6.38
CA GLY A 157 -11.41 -4.33 -6.63
C GLY A 157 -10.83 -3.59 -7.84
N GLY A 158 -9.63 -4.01 -8.26
CA GLY A 158 -8.86 -3.38 -9.35
C GLY A 158 -7.96 -2.23 -8.89
N HIS A 159 -7.99 -1.86 -7.62
CA HIS A 159 -7.09 -0.89 -7.00
C HIS A 159 -6.64 -1.37 -5.62
N LEU A 160 -5.47 -0.91 -5.18
CA LEU A 160 -4.92 -1.19 -3.86
C LEU A 160 -4.75 0.11 -3.08
N VAL A 161 -5.19 0.09 -1.83
CA VAL A 161 -4.95 1.14 -0.84
C VAL A 161 -4.24 0.53 0.37
N LEU A 162 -3.55 1.36 1.14
CA LEU A 162 -2.86 0.93 2.35
C LEU A 162 -3.64 1.39 3.57
N ALA A 163 -4.10 0.44 4.39
CA ALA A 163 -4.61 0.72 5.72
C ALA A 163 -3.46 1.13 6.63
N VAL A 164 -3.58 2.30 7.25
CA VAL A 164 -2.54 2.90 8.12
C VAL A 164 -3.05 3.28 9.50
N GLY A 165 -4.34 3.12 9.73
CA GLY A 165 -4.97 3.41 11.01
C GLY A 165 -6.45 3.09 10.99
N ALA A 166 -7.10 3.23 12.14
CA ALA A 166 -8.52 3.05 12.30
C ALA A 166 -9.03 3.90 13.47
N THR A 167 -10.26 4.37 13.33
CA THR A 167 -11.10 4.84 14.42
C THR A 167 -12.16 3.80 14.73
N GLU A 168 -13.11 4.12 15.61
CA GLU A 168 -14.30 3.29 15.81
C GLU A 168 -15.10 3.13 14.52
N ASP A 169 -15.33 4.23 13.80
CA ASP A 169 -16.25 4.30 12.66
C ASP A 169 -15.60 4.16 11.29
N ALA A 170 -14.29 4.34 11.19
CA ALA A 170 -13.59 4.42 9.91
C ALA A 170 -12.21 3.76 9.90
N LEU A 171 -11.83 3.30 8.72
CA LEU A 171 -10.45 2.97 8.38
C LEU A 171 -9.75 4.24 7.86
N LEU A 172 -8.52 4.48 8.31
CA LEU A 172 -7.65 5.51 7.73
C LEU A 172 -6.78 4.86 6.66
N ILE A 173 -6.82 5.39 5.44
CA ILE A 173 -6.05 4.86 4.31
C ILE A 173 -5.07 5.88 3.72
N HIS A 174 -3.95 5.38 3.23
CA HIS A 174 -3.23 6.02 2.13
C HIS A 174 -3.73 5.46 0.80
N ASN A 175 -4.19 6.34 -0.08
CA ASN A 175 -4.66 5.96 -1.42
C ASN A 175 -3.63 6.41 -2.46
N PRO A 176 -2.90 5.50 -3.11
CA PRO A 176 -1.88 5.85 -4.10
C PRO A 176 -2.38 6.71 -5.28
N SER A 177 -3.69 6.67 -5.56
CA SER A 177 -4.36 7.44 -6.61
C SER A 177 -5.39 8.42 -6.06
N GLY A 178 -5.25 8.79 -4.78
CA GLY A 178 -6.15 9.70 -4.10
C GLY A 178 -6.07 11.11 -4.68
N LEU A 179 -7.15 11.86 -4.52
CA LEU A 179 -7.24 13.26 -4.91
C LEU A 179 -6.51 14.14 -3.86
N PRO A 180 -5.63 15.07 -4.29
CA PRO A 180 -4.91 15.95 -3.38
C PRO A 180 -5.84 16.70 -2.42
N GLY A 181 -5.48 16.74 -1.13
CA GLY A 181 -6.29 17.38 -0.10
C GLY A 181 -7.61 16.68 0.24
N THR A 182 -7.95 15.58 -0.42
CA THR A 182 -9.22 14.87 -0.22
C THR A 182 -9.03 13.43 0.23
N SER A 183 -8.26 12.63 -0.53
CA SER A 183 -8.24 11.18 -0.32
C SER A 183 -6.87 10.53 -0.44
N GLN A 184 -5.78 11.32 -0.47
CA GLN A 184 -4.41 10.80 -0.55
C GLN A 184 -3.91 10.24 0.79
N GLN A 185 -3.99 11.06 1.85
CA GLN A 185 -3.32 10.80 3.10
C GLN A 185 -4.28 10.69 4.26
N TYR A 186 -4.12 9.63 5.06
CA TYR A 186 -4.95 9.35 6.24
C TYR A 186 -6.45 9.54 5.96
N ALA A 187 -6.87 9.19 4.74
CA ALA A 187 -8.21 9.47 4.28
C ALA A 187 -9.19 8.57 5.02
N PRO A 188 -10.18 9.13 5.73
CA PRO A 188 -11.15 8.33 6.45
C PRO A 188 -12.12 7.65 5.47
N VAL A 189 -12.31 6.35 5.63
CA VAL A 189 -13.29 5.55 4.91
C VAL A 189 -14.12 4.80 5.93
N SER A 190 -15.42 5.13 6.03
CA SER A 190 -16.31 4.41 6.94
C SER A 190 -16.31 2.91 6.65
N TRP A 191 -16.51 2.07 7.67
CA TRP A 191 -16.53 0.62 7.48
C TRP A 191 -17.58 0.16 6.46
N GLY A 192 -18.74 0.81 6.43
CA GLY A 192 -19.79 0.56 5.44
C GLY A 192 -19.35 0.91 4.01
N ARG A 193 -18.67 2.07 3.83
CA ARG A 193 -18.08 2.44 2.54
C ARG A 193 -17.01 1.45 2.11
N LEU A 194 -16.13 1.04 3.03
CA LEU A 194 -15.11 0.05 2.74
C LEU A 194 -15.75 -1.27 2.26
N ALA A 195 -16.80 -1.76 2.93
CA ALA A 195 -17.50 -2.97 2.55
C ALA A 195 -18.13 -2.90 1.15
N ALA A 196 -18.66 -1.75 0.75
CA ALA A 196 -19.24 -1.56 -0.58
C ALA A 196 -18.19 -1.57 -1.71
N PHE A 197 -17.00 -1.04 -1.45
CA PHE A 197 -15.93 -0.87 -2.44
C PHE A 197 -14.89 -2.01 -2.44
N SER A 198 -14.76 -2.72 -1.33
CA SER A 198 -13.74 -3.76 -1.15
C SER A 198 -14.08 -5.02 -1.94
N ALA A 199 -13.05 -5.67 -2.46
CA ALA A 199 -13.15 -7.00 -3.03
C ALA A 199 -12.99 -8.13 -1.98
N GLY A 200 -12.98 -7.78 -0.68
CA GLY A 200 -12.94 -8.73 0.44
C GLY A 200 -11.60 -9.45 0.60
N ARG A 201 -10.52 -8.95 0.01
CA ARG A 201 -9.21 -9.59 0.00
C ARG A 201 -8.08 -8.57 0.07
N GLY A 202 -6.91 -9.03 0.49
CA GLY A 202 -5.74 -8.17 0.59
C GLY A 202 -4.47 -8.90 0.98
N VAL A 203 -3.47 -8.12 1.40
CA VAL A 203 -2.21 -8.63 1.94
C VAL A 203 -1.95 -7.93 3.26
N LEU A 204 -1.84 -8.72 4.34
CA LEU A 204 -1.43 -8.25 5.65
C LEU A 204 0.10 -8.19 5.66
N LEU A 205 0.65 -6.99 5.86
CA LEU A 205 2.08 -6.76 5.98
C LEU A 205 2.45 -6.48 7.43
N GLY A 206 3.55 -7.03 7.92
CA GLY A 206 4.12 -6.68 9.21
C GLY A 206 5.64 -6.58 9.13
N ASP A 207 6.22 -5.74 9.98
CA ASP A 207 7.67 -5.84 10.20
C ASP A 207 7.99 -7.23 10.78
N ARG A 208 9.25 -7.63 10.60
CA ARG A 208 9.80 -8.85 11.19
C ARG A 208 9.41 -8.97 12.66
N TRP A 209 9.07 -10.18 13.10
CA TRP A 209 8.99 -10.47 14.52
C TRP A 209 10.39 -10.20 15.10
N ASP A 210 10.50 -9.24 16.02
CA ASP A 210 11.72 -9.06 16.79
C ASP A 210 12.10 -10.39 17.48
N ARG A 211 13.38 -10.74 17.42
CA ARG A 211 13.96 -11.73 18.33
C ARG A 211 13.70 -11.23 19.74
N SER A 212 12.91 -11.96 20.51
CA SER A 212 12.55 -11.61 21.89
C SER A 212 13.69 -10.91 22.67
N PRO A 213 13.39 -9.90 23.51
CA PRO A 213 14.37 -9.31 24.41
C PRO A 213 14.63 -10.27 25.58
N THR A 214 15.33 -11.38 25.34
CA THR A 214 15.92 -12.19 26.43
C THR A 214 17.34 -11.73 26.67
N GLY A 215 17.45 -10.53 27.23
CA GLY A 215 18.64 -10.05 27.93
C GLY A 215 18.46 -10.18 29.43
N ILE A 216 18.12 -11.38 29.93
CA ILE A 216 18.37 -11.69 31.35
C ILE A 216 19.88 -11.71 31.48
N ARG A 217 20.44 -10.62 32.03
CA ARG A 217 21.78 -10.64 32.60
C ARG A 217 21.76 -11.68 33.72
N ALA A 218 22.37 -12.83 33.47
CA ALA A 218 22.78 -13.72 34.53
C ALA A 218 23.69 -12.93 35.48
N THR A 219 23.22 -12.71 36.70
CA THR A 219 24.03 -12.36 37.85
C THR A 219 25.02 -13.50 38.09
N GLY A 220 26.19 -13.40 37.47
CA GLY A 220 27.34 -14.23 37.80
C GLY A 220 27.98 -13.74 39.09
N ALA A 221 27.53 -14.29 40.21
CA ALA A 221 28.28 -14.30 41.46
C ALA A 221 29.40 -15.37 41.38
N ARG A 222 30.62 -14.98 41.75
CA ARG A 222 31.73 -15.72 42.40
C ARG A 222 32.76 -14.62 42.73
N LEU A 223 33.01 -14.21 43.98
CA LEU A 223 33.61 -14.93 45.11
C LEU A 223 34.79 -15.82 44.69
N SER A 224 35.98 -15.23 44.65
CA SER A 224 37.23 -15.66 45.33
C SER A 224 38.27 -14.57 45.14
#